data_AF-A0A0G4PY09-F1
#
_entry.id   AF-A0A0G4PY09-F1
#
_cell.length_a   1.000
_cell.length_b   1.000
_cell.length_c   1.000
_cell.angle_alpha   90.00
_cell.angle_beta   90.00
_cell.angle_gamma   90.00
#
_symmetry.space_group_name_H-M   'P 1'
#
loop_
_entity.id
_entity.type
_entity.pdbx_description
1 polymer ?
#
loop_
_entity_poly.entity_id
_entity_poly.type
_entity_poly.pdbx_seq_one_letter_code
_entity_poly.pdbx_strand_id
1 'polypeptide(L)'
;MSVVLSLLTSAAVSPIERQRALDRIHSDPGIPSDPTTSSFWLQDPHPSFAQPSSKPLPTEADVVIIGSGITGASIARILLQNRAKSSPASSHPAVVMLEARDICSGATGRNGGHILETADDYAEIADVFGEESARKLLRFCLAHLSEMLGVAEELGLTEVTQARKVQFLIAYFGE
;
A
#
# COMPACT_ATOMS: atom_id res chain seq x y z
N MET A 1 1.56 19.61 0.61
CA MET A 1 0.55 20.32 1.44
C MET A 1 -0.08 21.57 0.81
N SER A 2 0.57 22.23 -0.18
CA SER A 2 0.10 23.48 -0.79
C SER A 2 -1.31 23.44 -1.41
N VAL A 3 -1.64 22.37 -2.15
CA VAL A 3 -2.91 22.26 -2.91
C VAL A 3 -4.14 22.11 -2.00
N VAL A 4 -4.02 21.37 -0.89
CA VAL A 4 -5.15 21.19 0.04
C VAL A 4 -5.46 22.51 0.75
N LEU A 5 -4.43 23.25 1.14
CA LEU A 5 -4.60 24.57 1.76
C LEU A 5 -5.16 25.60 0.76
N SER A 6 -4.72 25.58 -0.50
CA SER A 6 -5.27 26.48 -1.53
C SER A 6 -6.75 26.17 -1.83
N LEU A 7 -7.15 24.90 -1.87
CA LEU A 7 -8.55 24.49 -2.00
C LEU A 7 -9.39 24.90 -0.79
N LEU A 8 -8.89 24.69 0.43
CA LEU A 8 -9.59 25.07 1.66
C LEU A 8 -9.69 26.59 1.84
N THR A 9 -8.77 27.37 1.28
CA THR A 9 -8.80 28.84 1.35
C THR A 9 -9.55 29.48 0.18
N SER A 10 -9.84 28.72 -0.88
CA SER A 10 -10.55 29.20 -2.07
C SER A 10 -11.90 29.84 -1.74
N ALA A 11 -12.17 31.00 -2.35
CA ALA A 11 -13.46 31.69 -2.25
C ALA A 11 -14.60 30.92 -2.92
N ALA A 12 -14.29 29.92 -3.78
CA ALA A 12 -15.27 29.06 -4.41
C ALA A 12 -15.88 28.03 -3.45
N VAL A 13 -15.24 27.76 -2.31
CA VAL A 13 -15.73 26.84 -1.28
C VAL A 13 -16.45 27.63 -0.20
N SER A 14 -17.72 27.31 0.06
CA SER A 14 -18.49 28.04 1.06
C SER A 14 -17.88 27.89 2.48
N PRO A 15 -18.06 28.87 3.39
CA PRO A 15 -17.55 28.76 4.76
C PRO A 15 -18.04 27.50 5.50
N ILE A 16 -19.28 27.08 5.23
CA ILE A 16 -19.87 25.89 5.85
C ILE A 16 -19.19 24.61 5.35
N GLU A 17 -18.97 24.47 4.05
CA GLU A 17 -18.29 23.31 3.47
C GLU A 17 -16.83 23.23 3.90
N ARG A 18 -16.17 24.40 3.98
CA ARG A 18 -14.81 24.52 4.51
C ARG A 18 -14.73 24.05 5.95
N GLN A 19 -15.64 24.52 6.82
CA GLN A 19 -15.67 24.11 8.22
C GLN A 19 -15.92 22.59 8.33
N ARG A 20 -16.89 22.05 7.58
CA ARG A 20 -17.15 20.59 7.55
C ARG A 20 -15.93 19.79 7.11
N ALA A 21 -15.15 20.27 6.14
CA ALA A 21 -13.93 19.61 5.71
C ALA A 21 -12.85 19.64 6.81
N LEU A 22 -12.66 20.78 7.48
CA LEU A 22 -11.74 20.91 8.60
C LEU A 22 -12.13 20.01 9.78
N ASP A 23 -13.42 19.98 10.13
CA ASP A 23 -13.94 19.12 11.19
C ASP A 23 -13.63 17.65 10.88
N ARG A 24 -13.78 17.22 9.62
CA ARG A 24 -13.43 15.86 9.18
C ARG A 24 -11.92 15.57 9.20
N ILE A 25 -11.08 16.56 8.89
CA ILE A 25 -9.62 16.42 8.94
C ILE A 25 -9.15 16.23 10.39
N HIS A 26 -9.81 16.89 11.34
CA HIS A 26 -9.45 16.86 12.76
C HIS A 26 -10.22 15.83 13.59
N SER A 27 -11.26 15.22 13.04
CA SER A 27 -11.99 14.14 13.70
C SER A 27 -11.22 12.83 13.63
N ASP A 28 -11.36 12.01 14.68
CA ASP A 28 -10.96 10.59 14.64
C ASP A 28 -11.67 9.90 13.45
N PRO A 29 -10.95 9.24 12.53
CA PRO A 29 -11.55 8.52 11.42
C PRO A 29 -12.46 7.35 11.89
N GLY A 30 -12.37 6.96 13.16
CA GLY A 30 -13.12 5.86 13.75
C GLY A 30 -12.64 4.50 13.25
N ILE A 31 -13.45 3.48 13.54
CA ILE A 31 -13.26 2.15 12.94
C ILE A 31 -13.77 2.15 11.49
N PRO A 32 -13.22 1.29 10.61
CA PRO A 32 -13.74 1.13 9.26
C PRO A 32 -15.26 0.91 9.28
N SER A 33 -16.01 1.79 8.62
CA SER A 33 -17.47 1.69 8.52
C SER A 33 -17.88 0.89 7.28
N ASP A 34 -18.88 0.03 7.43
CA ASP A 34 -19.52 -0.67 6.31
C ASP A 34 -20.89 -0.07 5.97
N PRO A 35 -21.27 -0.03 4.67
CA PRO A 35 -20.53 -0.51 3.51
C PRO A 35 -19.50 0.50 2.98
N THR A 36 -18.38 -0.01 2.44
CA THR A 36 -17.40 0.78 1.66
C THR A 36 -17.69 0.71 0.16
N THR A 37 -17.06 1.59 -0.65
CA THR A 37 -17.11 1.49 -2.12
C THR A 37 -16.43 0.22 -2.63
N SER A 38 -16.94 -0.38 -3.70
CA SER A 38 -16.30 -1.53 -4.36
C SER A 38 -15.09 -1.08 -5.19
N SER A 39 -14.01 -1.87 -5.17
CA SER A 39 -12.89 -1.65 -6.08
C SER A 39 -13.16 -2.33 -7.41
N PHE A 40 -12.93 -1.62 -8.53
CA PHE A 40 -12.97 -2.21 -9.87
C PHE A 40 -12.00 -3.41 -10.00
N TRP A 41 -10.79 -3.29 -9.44
CA TRP A 41 -9.76 -4.32 -9.52
C TRP A 41 -10.03 -5.57 -8.67
N LEU A 42 -10.99 -5.49 -7.74
CA LEU A 42 -11.36 -6.60 -6.85
C LEU A 42 -12.76 -7.13 -7.13
N GLN A 43 -13.36 -6.81 -8.29
CA GLN A 43 -14.68 -7.33 -8.66
C GLN A 43 -14.67 -8.86 -8.88
N ASP A 44 -13.57 -9.38 -9.43
CA ASP A 44 -13.35 -10.81 -9.66
C ASP A 44 -12.17 -11.29 -8.80
N PRO A 45 -12.35 -11.46 -7.47
CA PRO A 45 -11.26 -11.87 -6.59
C PRO A 45 -10.80 -13.27 -6.94
N HIS A 46 -9.50 -13.53 -6.76
CA HIS A 46 -8.96 -14.87 -6.92
C HIS A 46 -9.69 -15.86 -5.99
N PRO A 47 -10.06 -17.08 -6.46
CA PRO A 47 -10.88 -18.02 -5.67
C PRO A 47 -10.34 -18.32 -4.27
N SER A 48 -9.01 -18.34 -4.10
CA SER A 48 -8.35 -18.54 -2.80
C SER A 48 -8.56 -17.40 -1.79
N PHE A 49 -9.01 -16.23 -2.24
CA PHE A 49 -9.18 -15.01 -1.44
C PHE A 49 -10.62 -14.49 -1.45
N ALA A 50 -11.52 -15.14 -2.18
CA ALA A 50 -12.91 -14.72 -2.36
C ALA A 50 -13.79 -14.96 -1.13
N GLN A 51 -13.29 -15.62 -0.09
CA GLN A 51 -14.02 -15.93 1.12
C GLN A 51 -13.21 -15.50 2.35
N PRO A 52 -13.83 -14.79 3.31
CA PRO A 52 -13.23 -14.57 4.62
C PRO A 52 -12.81 -15.91 5.24
N SER A 53 -11.68 -15.91 5.96
CA SER A 53 -11.27 -17.08 6.73
C SER A 53 -12.39 -17.45 7.72
N SER A 54 -13.00 -18.62 7.53
CA SER A 54 -13.97 -19.18 8.47
C SER A 54 -13.30 -19.86 9.68
N LYS A 55 -11.96 -19.84 9.74
CA LYS A 55 -11.20 -20.46 10.83
C LYS A 55 -11.25 -19.55 12.07
N PRO A 56 -11.42 -20.11 13.27
CA PRO A 56 -11.30 -19.34 14.50
C PRO A 56 -9.90 -18.73 14.58
N LEU A 57 -9.82 -17.51 15.10
CA LEU A 57 -8.54 -16.83 15.30
C LEU A 57 -7.70 -17.64 16.30
N PRO A 58 -6.40 -17.82 16.04
CA PRO A 58 -5.50 -18.44 17.01
C PRO A 58 -5.41 -17.55 18.26
N THR A 59 -5.26 -18.17 19.43
CA THR A 59 -5.10 -17.46 20.70
C THR A 59 -3.72 -16.83 20.88
N GLU A 60 -2.73 -17.33 20.13
CA GLU A 60 -1.33 -16.91 20.21
C GLU A 60 -0.70 -16.86 18.81
N ALA A 61 0.27 -15.95 18.63
CA ALA A 61 1.12 -15.85 17.46
C ALA A 61 2.42 -15.13 17.81
N ASP A 62 3.52 -15.42 17.10
CA ASP A 62 4.78 -14.69 17.28
C ASP A 62 4.65 -13.23 16.79
N VAL A 63 3.99 -13.05 15.64
CA VAL A 63 3.77 -11.74 15.02
C VAL A 63 2.33 -11.61 14.53
N VAL A 64 1.70 -10.47 14.85
CA VAL A 64 0.39 -10.08 14.31
C VAL A 64 0.58 -8.86 13.40
N ILE A 65 0.12 -8.99 12.15
CA ILE A 65 0.14 -7.94 11.13
C ILE A 65 -1.29 -7.42 10.96
N ILE A 66 -1.46 -6.10 11.07
CA ILE A 66 -2.74 -5.43 10.86
C ILE A 66 -2.76 -4.80 9.47
N GLY A 67 -3.65 -5.28 8.61
CA GLY A 67 -3.80 -4.86 7.22
C GLY A 67 -3.09 -5.80 6.24
N SER A 68 -3.82 -6.18 5.19
CA SER A 68 -3.37 -7.13 4.16
C SER A 68 -2.83 -6.48 2.89
N GLY A 69 -2.67 -5.15 2.88
CA GLY A 69 -2.07 -4.43 1.75
C GLY A 69 -0.61 -4.80 1.51
N ILE A 70 -0.02 -4.20 0.46
CA ILE A 70 1.35 -4.49 -0.01
C ILE A 70 2.37 -4.50 1.14
N THR A 71 2.30 -3.53 2.05
CA THR A 71 3.20 -3.46 3.22
C THR A 71 3.07 -4.68 4.13
N GLY A 72 1.84 -5.06 4.49
CA GLY A 72 1.58 -6.23 5.33
C GLY A 72 2.01 -7.53 4.65
N ALA A 73 1.70 -7.67 3.35
CA ALA A 73 2.11 -8.81 2.54
C ALA A 73 3.64 -8.93 2.42
N SER A 74 4.35 -7.83 2.17
CA SER A 74 5.82 -7.81 2.09
C SER A 74 6.47 -8.20 3.42
N ILE A 75 5.96 -7.69 4.55
CA ILE A 75 6.44 -8.06 5.89
C ILE A 75 6.22 -9.57 6.13
N ALA A 76 5.00 -10.06 5.87
CA ALA A 76 4.68 -11.48 6.05
C ALA A 76 5.60 -12.38 5.21
N ARG A 77 5.83 -12.04 3.94
CA ARG A 77 6.72 -12.77 3.03
C ARG A 77 8.13 -12.91 3.62
N ILE A 78 8.73 -11.81 4.05
CA ILE A 78 10.10 -11.81 4.59
C ILE A 78 10.19 -12.60 5.90
N LEU A 79 9.21 -12.44 6.80
CA LEU A 79 9.16 -13.20 8.06
C LEU A 79 9.09 -14.71 7.81
N LEU A 80 8.21 -15.13 6.89
CA LEU A 80 8.02 -16.54 6.54
C LEU A 80 9.26 -17.13 5.85
N GLN A 81 9.88 -16.40 4.92
CA GLN A 81 11.11 -16.83 4.23
C GLN A 81 12.29 -16.98 5.19
N ASN A 82 12.44 -16.08 6.17
CA ASN A 82 13.50 -16.15 7.18
C ASN A 82 13.26 -17.28 8.19
N ARG A 83 12.01 -17.53 8.58
CA ARG A 83 11.66 -18.62 9.51
C ARG A 83 11.82 -20.01 8.90
N ALA A 84 11.48 -20.18 7.62
CA ALA A 84 11.67 -21.44 6.90
C ALA A 84 13.11 -21.96 6.93
N LYS A 85 14.09 -21.08 7.16
CA LYS A 85 15.52 -21.41 7.24
C LYS A 85 15.99 -21.82 8.64
N SER A 86 15.16 -21.62 9.68
CA SER A 86 15.70 -21.39 11.03
C SER A 86 14.98 -22.10 12.19
N SER A 87 13.76 -22.63 12.00
CA SER A 87 12.95 -22.99 13.18
C SER A 87 12.13 -24.28 13.04
N PRO A 88 12.10 -25.13 14.09
CA PRO A 88 11.17 -26.26 14.18
C PRO A 88 9.72 -25.79 14.33
N ALA A 89 8.77 -26.69 14.09
CA ALA A 89 7.35 -26.41 14.19
C ALA A 89 6.94 -26.01 15.63
N SER A 90 6.26 -24.87 15.76
CA SER A 90 5.62 -24.38 16.99
C SER A 90 4.15 -24.83 17.06
N SER A 91 3.56 -24.83 18.26
CA SER A 91 2.13 -25.15 18.47
C SER A 91 1.19 -24.03 17.99
N HIS A 92 1.69 -22.81 17.84
CA HIS A 92 0.95 -21.66 17.32
C HIS A 92 1.54 -21.18 15.98
N PRO A 93 0.77 -20.42 15.17
CA PRO A 93 1.27 -19.80 13.96
C PRO A 93 2.40 -18.80 14.23
N ALA A 94 3.30 -18.68 13.26
CA ALA A 94 4.36 -17.67 13.28
C ALA A 94 3.82 -16.26 13.02
N VAL A 95 2.98 -16.15 12.00
CA VAL A 95 2.47 -14.88 11.49
C VAL A 95 0.97 -15.02 11.35
N VAL A 96 0.25 -14.07 11.94
CA VAL A 96 -1.19 -13.89 11.76
C VAL A 96 -1.40 -12.54 11.11
N MET A 97 -2.14 -12.48 10.01
CA MET A 97 -2.51 -11.25 9.34
C MET A 97 -4.00 -11.02 9.49
N LEU A 98 -4.38 -9.85 10.01
CA LEU A 98 -5.76 -9.45 10.24
C LEU A 98 -6.14 -8.34 9.26
N GLU A 99 -7.27 -8.49 8.59
CA GLU A 99 -7.84 -7.48 7.69
C GLU A 99 -9.26 -7.16 8.16
N ALA A 100 -9.62 -5.88 8.15
CA ALA A 100 -10.91 -5.43 8.66
C ALA A 100 -12.06 -5.72 7.68
N ARG A 101 -11.74 -5.87 6.39
CA ARG A 101 -12.68 -6.12 5.29
C ARG A 101 -12.15 -7.30 4.45
N ASP A 102 -12.15 -7.16 3.12
CA ASP A 102 -11.57 -8.14 2.21
C ASP A 102 -10.06 -7.93 2.01
N ILE A 103 -9.37 -9.00 1.61
CA ILE A 103 -7.93 -9.01 1.31
C ILE A 103 -7.60 -7.89 0.31
N CYS A 104 -6.56 -7.11 0.64
CA CYS A 104 -6.08 -5.98 -0.14
C CYS A 104 -7.12 -4.87 -0.42
N SER A 105 -8.30 -4.85 0.21
CA SER A 105 -9.41 -3.93 -0.11
C SER A 105 -9.15 -2.44 0.17
N GLY A 106 -8.04 -2.11 0.82
CA GLY A 106 -7.54 -0.75 1.05
C GLY A 106 -6.91 -0.12 -0.20
N ALA A 107 -5.87 0.69 0.00
CA ALA A 107 -5.18 1.39 -1.09
C ALA A 107 -4.55 0.43 -2.12
N THR A 108 -4.05 -0.73 -1.67
CA THR A 108 -3.41 -1.73 -2.54
C THR A 108 -4.35 -2.28 -3.60
N GLY A 109 -5.61 -2.57 -3.27
CA GLY A 109 -6.59 -3.06 -4.23
C GLY A 109 -7.25 -1.98 -5.06
N ARG A 110 -6.86 -0.70 -4.93
CA ARG A 110 -7.51 0.46 -5.56
C ARG A 110 -6.58 1.32 -6.40
N ASN A 111 -5.29 0.99 -6.47
CA ASN A 111 -4.34 1.69 -7.34
C ASN A 111 -4.46 1.19 -8.80
N GLY A 112 -3.97 1.98 -9.74
CA GLY A 112 -4.02 1.66 -11.18
C GLY A 112 -2.98 0.65 -11.67
N GLY A 113 -2.28 -0.06 -10.78
CA GLY A 113 -1.28 -1.08 -11.13
C GLY A 113 0.09 -0.53 -11.57
N HIS A 114 0.31 0.78 -11.45
CA HIS A 114 1.60 1.39 -11.78
C HIS A 114 2.57 1.29 -10.60
N ILE A 115 3.73 0.67 -10.85
CA ILE A 115 4.87 0.67 -9.95
C ILE A 115 5.89 1.60 -10.60
N LEU A 116 6.04 2.80 -10.05
CA LEU A 116 6.76 3.92 -10.67
C LEU A 116 7.49 4.72 -9.59
N GLU A 117 8.65 5.25 -9.96
CA GLU A 117 9.39 6.27 -9.20
C GLU A 117 9.88 7.32 -10.21
N THR A 118 9.56 8.60 -9.97
CA THR A 118 9.80 9.73 -10.89
C THR A 118 10.87 10.69 -10.40
N ALA A 119 11.34 10.53 -9.15
CA ALA A 119 12.26 11.42 -8.46
C ALA A 119 11.78 12.87 -8.31
N ASP A 120 10.48 13.12 -8.49
CA ASP A 120 9.90 14.48 -8.43
C ASP A 120 10.17 15.17 -7.07
N ASP A 121 10.17 14.39 -5.98
CA ASP A 121 10.37 14.88 -4.63
C ASP A 121 11.87 14.95 -4.22
N TYR A 122 12.81 14.61 -5.11
CA TYR A 122 14.23 14.51 -4.75
C TYR A 122 14.79 15.80 -4.18
N ALA A 123 14.49 16.95 -4.81
CA ALA A 123 14.98 18.25 -4.38
C ALA A 123 14.46 18.61 -2.99
N GLU A 124 13.16 18.42 -2.73
CA GLU A 124 12.55 18.67 -1.41
C GLU A 124 13.18 17.78 -0.33
N ILE A 125 13.35 16.49 -0.62
CA ILE A 125 13.97 15.55 0.31
C ILE A 125 15.45 15.91 0.57
N ALA A 126 16.19 16.32 -0.46
CA ALA A 126 17.58 16.73 -0.33
C ALA A 126 17.73 18.01 0.50
N ASP A 127 16.83 18.97 0.34
CA ASP A 127 16.81 20.20 1.12
C ASP A 127 16.54 19.92 2.61
N VAL A 128 15.63 18.99 2.92
CA VAL A 128 15.25 18.68 4.31
C VAL A 128 16.24 17.73 5.00
N PHE A 129 16.72 16.70 4.28
CA PHE A 129 17.48 15.58 4.87
C PHE A 129 18.91 15.41 4.34
N GLY A 130 19.33 16.27 3.42
CA GLY A 130 20.63 16.21 2.75
C GLY A 130 20.66 15.27 1.55
N GLU A 131 21.56 15.56 0.60
CA GLU A 131 21.69 14.81 -0.66
C GLU A 131 21.94 13.31 -0.47
N GLU A 132 22.72 12.92 0.55
CA GLU A 132 23.05 11.52 0.80
C GLU A 132 21.79 10.72 1.15
N SER A 133 20.96 11.25 2.05
CA SER A 133 19.68 10.65 2.46
C SER A 133 18.73 10.58 1.28
N ALA A 134 18.61 11.67 0.50
CA ALA A 134 17.78 11.71 -0.70
C ALA A 134 18.20 10.65 -1.73
N ARG A 135 19.50 10.48 -1.97
CA ARG A 135 20.03 9.44 -2.87
C ARG A 135 19.72 8.03 -2.37
N LYS A 136 19.85 7.79 -1.05
CA LYS A 136 19.52 6.48 -0.46
C LYS A 136 18.03 6.16 -0.63
N LEU A 137 17.17 7.12 -0.33
CA LEU A 137 15.71 6.95 -0.48
C LEU A 137 15.32 6.72 -1.94
N LEU A 138 15.83 7.52 -2.88
CA LEU A 138 15.54 7.35 -4.30
C LEU A 138 15.99 5.96 -4.81
N ARG A 139 17.19 5.51 -4.42
CA ARG A 139 17.67 4.16 -4.78
C ARG A 139 16.78 3.06 -4.19
N PHE A 140 16.33 3.24 -2.95
CA PHE A 140 15.41 2.32 -2.31
C PHE A 140 14.07 2.24 -3.05
N CYS A 141 13.47 3.39 -3.42
CA CYS A 141 12.24 3.42 -4.21
C CYS A 141 12.40 2.77 -5.59
N LEU A 142 13.49 3.08 -6.31
CA LEU A 142 13.81 2.47 -7.60
C LEU A 142 14.00 0.96 -7.53
N ALA A 143 14.55 0.43 -6.43
CA ALA A 143 14.74 -1.00 -6.24
C ALA A 143 13.42 -1.79 -6.21
N HIS A 144 12.30 -1.15 -5.81
CA HIS A 144 10.98 -1.80 -5.83
C HIS A 144 10.54 -2.18 -7.25
N LEU A 145 10.97 -1.45 -8.28
CA LEU A 145 10.61 -1.75 -9.67
C LEU A 145 11.09 -3.14 -10.08
N SER A 146 12.34 -3.47 -9.76
CA SER A 146 12.91 -4.80 -10.02
C SER A 146 12.38 -5.85 -9.05
N GLU A 147 12.23 -5.52 -7.77
CA GLU A 147 11.76 -6.48 -6.75
C GLU A 147 10.35 -6.98 -7.08
N MET A 148 9.44 -6.09 -7.47
CA MET A 148 8.06 -6.47 -7.76
C MET A 148 7.94 -7.42 -8.96
N LEU A 149 8.78 -7.23 -9.99
CA LEU A 149 8.89 -8.18 -11.10
C LEU A 149 9.49 -9.51 -10.65
N GLY A 150 10.56 -9.47 -9.84
CA GLY A 150 11.20 -10.66 -9.30
C GLY A 150 10.26 -11.50 -8.42
N VAL A 151 9.43 -10.86 -7.60
CA VAL A 151 8.42 -11.54 -6.78
C VAL A 151 7.36 -12.21 -7.67
N ALA A 152 6.89 -11.54 -8.72
CA ALA A 152 5.94 -12.13 -9.65
C ALA A 152 6.52 -13.35 -10.39
N GLU A 153 7.81 -13.33 -10.70
CA GLU A 153 8.53 -14.47 -11.30
C GLU A 153 8.70 -15.61 -10.29
N GLU A 154 9.20 -15.32 -9.07
CA GLU A 154 9.42 -16.32 -8.01
C GLU A 154 8.13 -17.08 -7.66
N LEU A 155 6.99 -16.38 -7.63
CA LEU A 155 5.70 -16.98 -7.32
C LEU A 155 5.02 -17.64 -8.53
N GLY A 156 5.62 -17.56 -9.73
CA GLY A 156 5.02 -18.07 -10.96
C GLY A 156 3.75 -17.32 -11.38
N LEU A 157 3.63 -16.05 -11.00
CA LEU A 157 2.44 -15.21 -11.19
C LEU A 157 2.59 -14.18 -12.31
N THR A 158 3.72 -14.16 -13.03
CA THR A 158 4.01 -13.13 -14.05
C THR A 158 2.92 -13.03 -15.12
N GLU A 159 2.46 -14.16 -15.67
CA GLU A 159 1.42 -14.19 -16.70
C GLU A 159 0.06 -13.70 -16.19
N VAL A 160 -0.38 -14.19 -15.01
CA VAL A 160 -1.70 -13.85 -14.46
C VAL A 160 -1.77 -12.41 -13.95
N THR A 161 -0.67 -11.89 -13.41
CA THR A 161 -0.55 -10.49 -12.98
C THR A 161 -0.25 -9.54 -14.13
N GLN A 162 0.14 -10.06 -15.30
CA GLN A 162 0.62 -9.30 -16.44
C GLN A 162 1.77 -8.34 -16.09
N ALA A 163 2.56 -8.68 -15.06
CA ALA A 163 3.65 -7.86 -14.56
C ALA A 163 4.72 -7.71 -15.65
N ARG A 164 4.93 -6.48 -16.12
CA ARG A 164 5.87 -6.19 -17.21
C ARG A 164 6.46 -4.80 -17.05
N LYS A 165 7.65 -4.60 -17.64
CA LYS A 165 8.21 -3.26 -17.81
C LYS A 165 7.39 -2.51 -18.84
N VAL A 166 7.07 -1.26 -18.52
CA VAL A 166 6.41 -0.33 -19.43
C VAL A 166 7.25 0.94 -19.53
N GLN A 167 7.09 1.67 -20.63
CA GLN A 167 7.69 2.98 -20.79
C GLN A 167 6.72 4.03 -20.24
N PHE A 168 7.19 4.86 -19.31
CA PHE A 168 6.46 6.01 -18.80
C PHE A 168 7.11 7.28 -19.36
N LEU A 169 6.29 8.21 -19.86
CA LEU A 169 6.75 9.49 -20.39
C LEU A 169 6.06 10.61 -19.61
N ILE A 170 6.86 11.47 -18.97
CA ILE A 170 6.40 12.73 -18.40
C ILE A 170 6.76 13.82 -19.40
N ALA A 171 5.74 14.50 -19.93
CA ALA A 171 5.92 15.66 -20.79
C ALA A 171 5.70 16.92 -19.95
N TYR A 172 6.74 17.75 -19.86
CA TYR A 172 6.63 19.08 -19.28
C TYR A 172 6.41 20.06 -20.43
N PHE A 173 5.24 20.67 -20.46
CA PHE A 173 4.97 21.79 -21.36
C PHE A 173 5.46 23.05 -20.65
N GLY A 174 6.36 23.79 -21.29
CA GLY A 174 6.69 25.14 -20.84
C GLY A 174 5.45 26.02 -20.98
N GLU A 175 5.24 26.92 -20.02
CA GLU A 175 4.43 28.11 -20.25
C GLU A 175 5.16 29.08 -21.19
#